data_AF-A0A432KHT0-F1
#
_entry.id   AF-A0A432KHT0-F1
#
_cell.length_a   1.000
_cell.length_b   1.000
_cell.length_c   1.000
_cell.angle_alpha   90.00
_cell.angle_beta   90.00
_cell.angle_gamma   90.00
#
_symmetry.space_group_name_H-M   'P 1'
#
loop_
_entity.id
_entity.type
_entity.pdbx_description
1 polymer ?
#
loop_
_entity_poly.entity_id
_entity_poly.type
_entity_poly.pdbx_seq_one_letter_code
_entity_poly.pdbx_strand_id
1 'polypeptide(L)'
;MSKRLTYKNAFKRASRILADKRLSKKLISEAKETLTSRAKASEKISRLKNKIFTLIRLVKAYTKGKYREISFKSMLYTVGVLIYFITPTDIIPDFLPVSGFLDDASLILWLYNHLGQELQQFMAWESKQEEK
;
A
#
# COMPACT_ATOMS: atom_id res chain seq x y z
N MET A 1 34.13 6.42 -2.66
CA MET A 1 33.31 5.50 -1.83
C MET A 1 31.91 5.43 -2.42
N SER A 2 31.67 4.46 -3.31
CA SER A 2 30.43 4.36 -4.08
C SER A 2 29.31 3.73 -3.23
N LYS A 3 28.25 4.49 -2.98
CA LYS A 3 27.08 4.07 -2.17
C LYS A 3 26.31 2.97 -2.91
N ARG A 4 26.67 1.72 -2.64
CA ARG A 4 25.84 0.53 -2.91
C ARG A 4 24.60 0.60 -2.01
N LEU A 5 23.55 1.28 -2.45
CA LEU A 5 22.40 1.64 -1.64
C LEU A 5 21.09 1.15 -2.29
N THR A 6 20.90 -0.16 -2.46
CA THR A 6 19.81 -0.63 -3.34
C THR A 6 19.13 -1.94 -2.96
N TYR A 7 19.19 -2.42 -1.71
CA TYR A 7 18.47 -3.67 -1.36
C TYR A 7 17.84 -3.68 0.04
N LYS A 8 18.59 -3.28 1.07
CA LYS A 8 18.13 -3.35 2.46
C LYS A 8 17.17 -2.21 2.86
N ASN A 9 17.02 -1.18 2.03
CA ASN A 9 16.46 0.09 2.48
C ASN A 9 14.94 0.22 2.33
N ALA A 10 14.36 -0.28 1.23
CA ALA A 10 12.91 -0.18 1.00
C ALA A 10 12.11 -1.06 1.98
N PHE A 11 12.50 -2.33 2.14
CA PHE A 11 11.92 -3.23 3.15
C PHE A 11 12.09 -2.69 4.56
N LYS A 12 13.26 -2.11 4.89
CA LYS A 12 13.51 -1.50 6.20
C LYS A 12 12.63 -0.27 6.42
N ARG A 13 12.39 0.56 5.40
CA ARG A 13 11.49 1.72 5.47
C ARG A 13 10.04 1.27 5.66
N ALA A 14 9.56 0.31 4.86
CA ALA A 14 8.21 -0.23 4.99
C ALA A 14 8.00 -0.90 6.36
N SER A 15 8.95 -1.73 6.82
CA SER A 15 8.92 -2.35 8.15
C SER A 15 8.90 -1.31 9.27
N ARG A 16 9.70 -0.23 9.15
CA ARG A 16 9.71 0.88 10.12
C ARG A 16 8.37 1.60 10.16
N ILE A 17 7.75 1.84 9.01
CA ILE A 17 6.42 2.47 8.94
C ILE A 17 5.37 1.59 9.62
N LEU A 18 5.44 0.28 9.45
CA LEU A 18 4.52 -0.66 10.11
C LEU A 18 4.73 -0.73 11.63
N ALA A 19 5.96 -0.58 12.11
CA ALA A 19 6.29 -0.61 13.53
C ALA A 19 6.00 0.72 14.24
N ASP A 20 6.05 1.86 13.53
CA ASP A 20 5.88 3.19 14.12
C ASP A 20 4.45 3.75 13.86
N LYS A 21 3.72 4.01 14.95
CA LYS A 21 2.35 4.53 14.91
C LYS A 21 2.24 5.92 14.28
N ARG A 22 3.26 6.78 14.39
CA ARG A 22 3.27 8.12 13.78
C ARG A 22 3.52 8.00 12.27
N LEU A 23 4.47 7.18 11.87
CA LEU A 23 4.78 6.97 10.44
C LEU A 23 3.63 6.28 9.70
N SER A 24 3.00 5.28 10.29
CA SER A 24 1.81 4.64 9.69
C SER A 24 0.64 5.60 9.54
N LYS A 25 0.35 6.43 10.56
CA LYS A 25 -0.66 7.49 10.46
C LYS A 25 -0.35 8.49 9.34
N LYS A 26 0.92 8.92 9.23
CA LYS A 26 1.38 9.83 8.18
C LYS A 26 1.16 9.22 6.79
N LEU A 27 1.61 7.99 6.58
CA LEU A 27 1.40 7.24 5.33
C LEU A 27 -0.09 7.18 4.96
N ILE A 28 -0.95 6.83 5.92
CA ILE A 28 -2.40 6.73 5.70
C ILE A 28 -3.01 8.10 5.31
N SER A 29 -2.57 9.20 5.92
CA SER A 29 -3.07 10.55 5.58
C SER A 29 -2.64 10.95 4.18
N GLU A 30 -1.34 10.85 3.90
CA GLU A 30 -0.77 11.21 2.60
C GLU A 30 -1.35 10.36 1.47
N ALA A 31 -1.58 9.05 1.70
CA ALA A 31 -2.22 8.18 0.72
C ALA A 31 -3.64 8.63 0.39
N LYS A 32 -4.42 9.09 1.38
CA LYS A 32 -5.80 9.58 1.18
C LYS A 32 -5.84 10.92 0.46
N GLU A 33 -4.95 11.84 0.84
CA GLU A 33 -4.81 13.15 0.19
C GLU A 33 -4.38 12.98 -1.26
N THR A 34 -3.36 12.15 -1.50
CA THR A 34 -2.88 11.83 -2.84
C THR A 34 -3.95 11.14 -3.68
N LEU A 35 -4.69 10.18 -3.11
CA LEU A 35 -5.84 9.56 -3.78
C LEU A 35 -6.88 10.59 -4.20
N THR A 36 -7.23 11.51 -3.31
CA THR A 36 -8.24 12.54 -3.59
C THR A 36 -7.80 13.46 -4.72
N SER A 37 -6.55 13.92 -4.70
CA SER A 37 -5.99 14.79 -5.73
C SER A 37 -5.83 14.07 -7.07
N ARG A 38 -5.27 12.85 -7.08
CA ARG A 38 -5.02 12.06 -8.29
C ARG A 38 -6.30 11.49 -8.92
N ALA A 39 -7.31 11.11 -8.12
CA ALA A 39 -8.59 10.66 -8.65
C ALA A 39 -9.36 11.78 -9.37
N LYS A 40 -9.18 13.05 -8.97
CA LYS A 40 -9.74 14.20 -9.70
C LYS A 40 -9.04 14.44 -11.04
N ALA A 41 -7.73 14.17 -11.10
CA ALA A 41 -6.90 14.41 -12.27
C ALA A 41 -6.85 13.23 -13.27
N SER A 42 -7.19 12.01 -12.84
CA SER A 42 -7.07 10.80 -13.64
C SER A 42 -8.25 9.86 -13.46
N GLU A 43 -9.00 9.67 -14.54
CA GLU A 43 -10.13 8.73 -14.61
C GLU A 43 -9.70 7.29 -14.27
N LYS A 44 -8.48 6.88 -14.66
CA LYS A 44 -7.93 5.57 -14.29
C LYS A 44 -7.82 5.40 -12.78
N ILE A 45 -7.28 6.41 -12.08
CA ILE A 45 -7.16 6.39 -10.61
C ILE A 45 -8.53 6.48 -9.94
N SER A 46 -9.45 7.28 -10.49
CA SER A 46 -10.83 7.36 -10.03
C SER A 46 -11.50 5.98 -9.98
N ARG A 47 -11.35 5.18 -11.05
CA ARG A 47 -11.87 3.80 -11.12
C ARG A 47 -11.24 2.85 -10.09
N LEU A 48 -10.02 3.12 -9.66
CA LEU A 48 -9.30 2.33 -8.66
C LEU A 48 -9.49 2.82 -7.23
N LYS A 49 -10.25 3.90 -7.01
CA LYS A 49 -10.41 4.54 -5.69
C LYS A 49 -10.81 3.57 -4.59
N ASN A 50 -11.80 2.70 -4.84
CA ASN A 50 -12.24 1.72 -3.86
C ASN A 50 -11.14 0.71 -3.52
N LYS A 51 -10.37 0.27 -4.51
CA LYS A 51 -9.24 -0.65 -4.31
C LYS A 51 -8.15 -0.02 -3.45
N ILE A 52 -7.78 1.22 -3.76
CA ILE A 52 -6.78 1.98 -2.99
C ILE A 52 -7.27 2.21 -1.56
N PHE A 53 -8.56 2.54 -1.39
CA PHE A 53 -9.16 2.71 -0.08
C PHE A 53 -9.14 1.42 0.74
N THR A 54 -9.41 0.26 0.14
CA THR A 54 -9.26 -1.05 0.78
C THR A 54 -7.83 -1.27 1.29
N LEU A 55 -6.81 -0.98 0.47
CA LEU A 55 -5.40 -1.09 0.88
C LEU A 55 -5.07 -0.17 2.06
N ILE A 56 -5.57 1.07 2.05
CA ILE A 56 -5.39 2.02 3.16
C ILE A 56 -6.04 1.50 4.45
N ARG A 57 -7.26 0.93 4.37
CA ARG A 57 -7.96 0.34 5.52
C ARG A 57 -7.23 -0.89 6.06
N LEU A 58 -6.70 -1.74 5.17
CA LEU A 58 -5.89 -2.89 5.53
C LEU A 58 -4.65 -2.46 6.34
N VAL A 59 -3.88 -1.48 5.87
CA VAL A 59 -2.72 -0.95 6.61
C VAL A 59 -3.14 -0.37 7.96
N LYS A 60 -4.26 0.35 8.02
CA LYS A 60 -4.81 0.91 9.27
C LYS A 60 -5.20 -0.20 10.26
N ALA A 61 -5.87 -1.26 9.81
CA ALA A 61 -6.27 -2.38 10.65
C ALA A 61 -5.06 -3.15 11.17
N TYR A 62 -4.09 -3.41 10.30
CA TYR A 62 -2.84 -4.07 10.63
C TYR A 62 -2.02 -3.25 11.64
N THR A 63 -1.77 -1.96 11.39
CA THR A 63 -0.97 -1.13 12.31
C THR A 63 -1.64 -0.92 13.67
N LYS A 64 -2.96 -1.06 13.76
CA LYS A 64 -3.72 -1.06 15.03
C LYS A 64 -3.77 -2.41 15.73
N GLY A 65 -3.23 -3.47 15.11
CA GLY A 65 -3.31 -4.84 15.64
C GLY A 65 -4.71 -5.46 15.58
N LYS A 66 -5.64 -4.86 14.85
CA LYS A 66 -7.02 -5.37 14.71
C LYS A 66 -7.12 -6.54 13.73
N TYR A 67 -6.20 -6.63 12.77
CA TYR A 67 -6.17 -7.66 11.75
C TYR A 67 -4.73 -8.12 11.50
N ARG A 68 -4.51 -9.44 11.52
CA ARG A 68 -3.20 -10.09 11.35
C ARG A 68 -3.22 -11.28 10.39
N GLU A 69 -4.38 -11.63 9.82
CA GLU A 69 -4.57 -12.71 8.84
C GLU A 69 -4.09 -12.28 7.44
N ILE A 70 -2.86 -11.77 7.36
CA ILE A 70 -2.18 -11.37 6.13
C ILE A 70 -0.68 -11.58 6.32
N SER A 71 -0.01 -12.07 5.27
CA SER A 71 1.42 -12.28 5.35
C SER A 71 2.17 -10.97 5.55
N PHE A 72 3.27 -11.01 6.32
CA PHE A 72 4.11 -9.83 6.53
C PHE A 72 4.67 -9.30 5.19
N LYS A 73 4.98 -10.21 4.26
CA LYS A 73 5.46 -9.88 2.92
C LYS A 73 4.40 -9.10 2.12
N SER A 74 3.14 -9.53 2.15
CA SER A 74 2.00 -8.84 1.52
C SER A 74 1.77 -7.45 2.10
N MET A 75 1.96 -7.28 3.41
CA MET A 75 1.90 -5.97 4.04
C MET A 75 3.05 -5.06 3.61
N LEU A 76 4.26 -5.60 3.44
CA LEU A 76 5.41 -4.85 2.92
C LEU A 76 5.18 -4.38 1.47
N TYR A 77 4.62 -5.25 0.61
CA TYR A 77 4.19 -4.87 -0.73
C TYR A 77 3.16 -3.75 -0.70
N THR A 78 2.16 -3.87 0.17
CA THR A 78 1.10 -2.87 0.33
C THR A 78 1.66 -1.51 0.72
N VAL A 79 2.52 -1.45 1.73
CA VAL A 79 3.17 -0.21 2.15
C VAL A 79 4.07 0.35 1.07
N GLY A 80 4.86 -0.49 0.39
CA GLY A 80 5.74 -0.04 -0.69
C GLY A 80 4.99 0.60 -1.85
N VAL A 81 3.91 -0.03 -2.31
CA VAL A 81 3.08 0.51 -3.38
C VAL A 81 2.37 1.80 -2.95
N LEU A 82 1.92 1.91 -1.70
CA LEU A 82 1.34 3.16 -1.20
C LEU A 82 2.36 4.30 -1.12
N ILE A 83 3.61 4.02 -0.73
CA ILE A 83 4.69 5.02 -0.74
C ILE A 83 4.93 5.51 -2.17
N TYR A 84 5.07 4.58 -3.12
CA TYR A 84 5.24 4.91 -4.54
C TYR A 84 4.04 5.71 -5.07
N PHE A 85 2.82 5.35 -4.67
CA PHE A 85 1.61 6.08 -5.05
C PHE A 85 1.58 7.52 -4.52
N ILE A 86 2.13 7.78 -3.33
CA ILE A 86 2.23 9.12 -2.73
C ILE A 86 3.33 9.94 -3.43
N THR A 87 4.50 9.35 -3.63
CA THR A 87 5.67 10.01 -4.21
C THR A 87 6.39 9.06 -5.15
N PRO A 88 6.00 9.02 -6.44
CA PRO A 88 6.56 8.05 -7.41
C PRO A 88 8.07 8.25 -7.65
N THR A 89 8.57 9.46 -7.40
CA THR A 89 9.97 9.84 -7.57
C THR A 89 10.87 9.30 -6.46
N ASP A 90 10.32 8.79 -5.36
CA ASP A 90 11.07 8.34 -4.20
C ASP A 90 11.14 6.80 -4.19
N ILE A 91 12.30 6.26 -4.60
CA ILE A 91 12.75 4.87 -4.45
C ILE A 91 11.71 3.81 -4.90
N ILE A 92 11.86 3.33 -6.13
CA ILE A 92 11.21 2.08 -6.58
C ILE A 92 11.61 0.97 -5.60
N PRO A 93 10.67 0.31 -4.91
CA PRO A 93 11.01 -0.82 -4.08
C PRO A 93 11.57 -1.95 -4.93
N ASP A 94 12.78 -2.43 -4.61
CA ASP A 94 13.51 -3.48 -5.35
C ASP A 94 12.77 -4.83 -5.45
N PHE A 95 11.65 -4.97 -4.74
CA PHE A 95 10.76 -6.13 -4.75
C PHE A 95 9.60 -6.03 -5.73
N LEU A 96 9.36 -4.86 -6.32
CA LEU A 96 8.37 -4.71 -7.37
C LEU A 96 8.96 -5.25 -8.68
N PRO A 97 8.19 -6.03 -9.47
CA PRO A 97 8.62 -6.40 -10.81
C PRO A 97 8.81 -5.12 -11.63
N VAL A 98 10.06 -4.81 -12.02
CA VAL A 98 10.42 -3.54 -12.67
C VAL A 98 10.00 -3.51 -14.16
N SER A 99 9.54 -4.63 -14.72
CA SER A 99 9.12 -4.73 -16.12
C SER A 99 7.65 -4.34 -16.32
N GLY A 100 7.39 -3.22 -17.02
CA GLY A 100 6.09 -2.93 -17.65
C GLY A 100 5.03 -2.21 -16.81
N PHE A 101 5.22 -2.01 -15.50
CA PHE A 101 4.27 -1.31 -14.62
C PHE A 101 4.55 0.20 -14.49
N LEU A 102 4.80 0.89 -15.60
CA LEU A 102 5.20 2.31 -15.60
C LEU A 102 4.07 3.29 -15.23
N ASP A 103 2.81 2.84 -15.20
CA ASP A 103 1.65 3.66 -14.83
C ASP A 103 1.21 3.35 -13.39
N ASP A 104 1.02 4.39 -12.56
CA ASP A 104 0.65 4.29 -11.13
C ASP A 104 -0.61 3.43 -10.92
N ALA A 105 -1.54 3.44 -11.88
CA ALA A 105 -2.75 2.63 -11.88
C ALA A 105 -2.48 1.12 -12.04
N SER A 106 -1.52 0.75 -12.90
CA SER A 106 -1.20 -0.65 -13.20
C SER A 106 -0.56 -1.33 -12.00
N LEU A 107 0.28 -0.61 -11.26
CA LEU A 107 0.91 -1.14 -10.06
C LEU A 107 -0.11 -1.41 -8.93
N ILE A 108 -1.05 -0.49 -8.72
CA ILE A 108 -2.16 -0.68 -7.77
C ILE A 108 -3.01 -1.89 -8.16
N LEU A 109 -3.34 -2.03 -9.45
CA LEU A 109 -4.14 -3.14 -9.94
C LEU A 109 -3.42 -4.47 -9.80
N TRP A 110 -2.13 -4.53 -10.14
CA TRP A 110 -1.29 -5.71 -9.95
C TRP A 110 -1.26 -6.13 -8.47
N LEU A 111 -0.99 -5.18 -7.57
CA LEU A 111 -0.96 -5.48 -6.14
C LEU A 111 -2.31 -6.01 -5.65
N TYR A 112 -3.40 -5.35 -6.04
CA TYR A 112 -4.74 -5.76 -5.63
C TYR A 112 -5.06 -7.19 -6.08
N ASN A 113 -4.67 -7.55 -7.31
CA ASN A 113 -4.86 -8.90 -7.83
C ASN A 113 -3.92 -9.91 -7.15
N HIS A 114 -2.66 -9.52 -6.90
CA HIS A 114 -1.68 -10.35 -6.19
C HIS A 114 -2.15 -10.71 -4.78
N LEU A 115 -2.80 -9.77 -4.09
CA LEU A 115 -3.35 -9.96 -2.75
C LEU A 115 -4.80 -10.46 -2.75
N GLY A 116 -5.34 -10.93 -3.87
CA GLY A 116 -6.78 -11.17 -4.05
C GLY A 116 -7.42 -12.02 -2.94
N GLN A 117 -6.81 -13.15 -2.56
CA GLN A 117 -7.32 -14.01 -1.49
C GLN A 117 -7.23 -13.35 -0.11
N GLU A 118 -6.09 -12.72 0.22
CA GLU A 118 -5.90 -12.03 1.51
C GLU A 118 -6.83 -10.82 1.64
N LEU A 119 -7.09 -10.09 0.55
CA LEU A 119 -8.02 -8.97 0.53
C LEU A 119 -9.48 -9.43 0.66
N GLN A 120 -9.85 -10.56 0.06
CA GLN A 120 -11.18 -11.15 0.27
C GLN A 120 -11.39 -11.50 1.74
N GLN A 121 -10.41 -12.13 2.39
CA GLN A 121 -10.47 -12.45 3.82
C GLN A 121 -10.56 -11.18 4.68
N PHE A 122 -9.77 -10.15 4.35
CA PHE A 122 -9.81 -8.87 5.06
C PHE A 122 -11.18 -8.21 4.94
N MET A 123 -11.75 -8.13 3.73
CA MET A 123 -13.06 -7.51 3.50
C MET A 123 -14.18 -8.30 4.19
N ALA A 124 -14.14 -9.63 4.15
CA ALA A 124 -15.11 -10.48 4.85
C ALA A 124 -15.03 -10.31 6.38
N TRP A 125 -13.81 -10.17 6.93
CA TRP A 125 -13.62 -9.85 8.33
C TRP A 125 -14.18 -8.46 8.68
N GLU A 126 -13.92 -7.46 7.82
CA GLU A 126 -14.32 -6.08 8.05
C GLU A 126 -15.84 -5.91 8.05
N SER A 127 -16.56 -6.54 7.11
CA SER A 127 -18.03 -6.54 7.08
C SER A 127 -18.62 -7.10 8.38
N LYS A 128 -18.04 -8.18 8.93
CA LYS A 128 -18.48 -8.75 10.23
C LYS A 128 -18.25 -7.82 11.43
N GLN A 129 -17.38 -6.82 11.32
CA GLN A 129 -17.18 -5.81 12.37
C GLN A 129 -18.16 -4.64 12.24
N GLU A 130 -18.69 -4.38 11.04
CA GLU A 130 -19.64 -3.29 10.78
C GLU A 130 -21.09 -3.67 11.15
N GLU A 131 -21.39 -4.97 11.19
CA GLU A 131 -22.68 -5.53 11.63
C GLU A 131 -22.82 -5.62 13.17
N LYS A 132 -21.81 -5.19 13.94
CA LYS A 132 -21.80 -5.16 15.40
C LYS A 132 -21.87 -3.75 15.94
#